data_AF-A0A4Y2J759-F1
#
_entry.id   AF-A0A4Y2J759-F1
#
_cell.length_a   1.000
_cell.length_b   1.000
_cell.length_c   1.000
_cell.angle_alpha   90.00
_cell.angle_beta   90.00
_cell.angle_gamma   90.00
#
_symmetry.space_group_name_H-M   'P 1'
#
loop_
_entity.id
_entity.type
_entity.pdbx_description
1 polymer ?
#
loop_
_entity_poly.entity_id
_entity_poly.type
_entity_poly.pdbx_seq_one_letter_code
_entity_poly.pdbx_strand_id
1 'polypeptide(L)'
;MWTESAQTNILVGLALEQFFVKKSMYRNRWITRASPADFNDGASTSVSVRTVQPTVNNMGSQSRRPTRVPLLTARHKALLLSWARQHYHWSVDDWKHVAWSDESRPQLYRTDARVPVWRRHH
;
A
#
# COMPACT_ATOMS: atom_id res chain seq x y z
N MET A 1 -2.55 -40.74 -20.91
CA MET A 1 -3.79 -39.98 -21.17
C MET A 1 -4.25 -39.39 -19.85
N TRP A 2 -3.98 -38.10 -19.62
CA TRP A 2 -4.71 -37.36 -18.59
C TRP A 2 -6.12 -37.13 -19.13
N THR A 3 -7.14 -37.48 -18.36
CA THR A 3 -8.54 -37.38 -18.80
C THR A 3 -8.97 -35.92 -18.85
N GLU A 4 -9.75 -35.54 -19.85
CA GLU A 4 -10.34 -34.19 -19.99
C GLU A 4 -11.08 -33.74 -18.72
N SER A 5 -11.55 -34.70 -17.92
CA SER A 5 -12.17 -34.48 -16.61
C SER A 5 -11.21 -33.91 -15.55
N ALA A 6 -9.91 -34.18 -15.63
CA ALA A 6 -8.92 -33.61 -14.71
C ALA A 6 -8.58 -32.15 -15.08
N GLN A 7 -8.50 -31.83 -16.38
CA GLN A 7 -8.28 -30.45 -16.86
C GLN A 7 -9.46 -29.53 -16.52
N THR A 8 -10.69 -30.01 -16.69
CA THR A 8 -11.90 -29.24 -16.36
C THR A 8 -11.99 -28.93 -14.87
N ASN A 9 -11.67 -29.88 -13.97
CA ASN A 9 -11.65 -29.64 -12.53
C ASN A 9 -10.59 -28.59 -12.11
N ILE A 10 -9.41 -28.61 -12.75
CA ILE A 10 -8.36 -27.60 -12.49
C ILE A 10 -8.83 -26.21 -12.94
N LEU A 11 -9.45 -26.10 -14.12
CA LEU A 11 -9.95 -24.83 -14.65
C LEU A 11 -11.10 -24.27 -13.80
N VAL A 12 -12.01 -25.13 -13.32
CA VAL A 12 -13.10 -24.73 -12.41
C VAL A 12 -12.54 -24.25 -11.07
N GLY A 13 -11.54 -24.94 -10.51
CA GLY A 13 -10.86 -24.52 -9.29
C GLY A 13 -10.19 -23.13 -9.42
N LEU A 14 -9.45 -22.92 -10.51
CA LEU A 14 -8.83 -21.62 -10.80
C LEU A 14 -9.86 -20.50 -11.00
N ALA A 15 -10.98 -20.78 -11.66
CA ALA A 15 -12.06 -19.80 -11.84
C ALA A 15 -12.69 -19.39 -10.51
N LEU A 16 -12.87 -20.33 -9.58
CA LEU A 16 -13.38 -20.05 -8.24
C LEU A 16 -12.40 -19.21 -7.41
N GLU A 17 -11.10 -19.50 -7.46
CA GLU A 17 -10.08 -18.68 -6.80
C GLU A 17 -10.08 -17.24 -7.34
N GLN A 18 -10.12 -17.08 -8.67
CA GLN A 18 -10.18 -15.75 -9.29
C GLN A 18 -11.44 -14.99 -8.90
N PHE A 19 -12.60 -15.67 -8.87
CA PHE A 19 -13.86 -15.05 -8.46
C PHE A 19 -13.80 -14.58 -7.01
N PHE A 20 -13.25 -15.39 -6.11
CA PHE A 20 -13.06 -15.02 -4.71
C PHE A 20 -12.17 -13.78 -4.54
N VAL A 21 -11.01 -13.73 -5.21
CA VAL A 21 -10.09 -12.57 -5.19
C VAL A 21 -10.76 -11.30 -5.72
N LYS A 22 -11.51 -11.41 -6.82
CA LYS A 22 -12.27 -10.27 -7.36
C LYS A 22 -13.29 -9.78 -6.34
N LYS A 23 -14.11 -10.69 -5.81
CA LYS A 23 -15.16 -10.37 -4.84
C LYS A 23 -14.61 -9.74 -3.56
N SER A 24 -13.48 -10.23 -3.05
CA SER A 24 -12.86 -9.69 -1.83
C SER A 24 -12.33 -8.27 -2.03
N MET A 25 -11.72 -7.98 -3.17
CA MET A 25 -11.26 -6.63 -3.55
C MET A 25 -12.41 -5.61 -3.67
N TYR A 26 -13.58 -6.02 -4.17
CA TYR A 26 -14.76 -5.14 -4.25
C TYR A 26 -15.50 -4.98 -2.92
N ARG A 27 -15.52 -6.03 -2.08
CA ARG A 27 -16.27 -6.05 -0.82
C ARG A 27 -15.54 -5.32 0.32
N ASN A 28 -14.21 -5.47 0.40
CA ASN A 28 -13.42 -4.89 1.49
C ASN A 28 -12.38 -3.91 0.95
N ARG A 29 -12.68 -2.61 1.04
CA ARG A 29 -11.73 -1.51 0.70
C ARG A 29 -10.38 -1.60 1.45
N TRP A 30 -10.33 -2.30 2.57
CA TRP A 30 -9.13 -2.49 3.38
C TRP A 30 -8.20 -3.60 2.87
N ILE A 31 -8.69 -4.56 2.07
CA ILE A 31 -7.86 -5.60 1.41
C ILE A 31 -6.87 -4.98 0.42
N THR A 32 -7.19 -3.80 -0.10
CA THR A 32 -6.26 -2.97 -0.87
C THR A 32 -4.98 -2.62 -0.08
N ARG A 33 -4.99 -2.67 1.25
CA ARG A 33 -3.81 -2.41 2.13
C ARG A 33 -3.13 -3.69 2.63
N ALA A 34 -3.60 -4.84 2.17
CA ALA A 34 -3.28 -6.14 2.74
C ALA A 34 -2.24 -6.88 1.88
N SER A 35 -1.43 -7.69 2.55
CA SER A 35 -0.49 -8.63 1.93
C SER A 35 -1.25 -9.67 1.08
N PRO A 36 -0.62 -10.28 0.05
CA PRO A 36 -1.20 -11.44 -0.62
C PRO A 36 -1.62 -12.57 0.33
N ALA A 37 -0.95 -12.70 1.49
CA ALA A 37 -1.28 -13.68 2.52
C ALA A 37 -2.61 -13.38 3.25
N ASP A 38 -3.00 -12.11 3.34
CA ASP A 38 -4.18 -11.66 4.08
C ASP A 38 -5.48 -12.01 3.32
N PHE A 39 -5.40 -12.43 2.05
CA PHE A 39 -6.54 -12.98 1.31
C PHE A 39 -7.04 -14.30 1.88
N ASN A 40 -6.18 -15.02 2.60
CA ASN A 40 -6.48 -16.32 3.20
C ASN A 40 -6.95 -16.18 4.66
N ASP A 41 -6.85 -14.99 5.25
CA ASP A 41 -7.29 -14.74 6.62
C ASP A 41 -8.82 -14.77 6.70
N GLY A 42 -9.36 -15.75 7.41
CA GLY A 42 -10.81 -16.00 7.53
C GLY A 42 -11.48 -16.66 6.32
N ALA A 43 -10.73 -17.15 5.32
CA ALA A 43 -11.28 -17.81 4.14
C ALA A 43 -11.38 -19.33 4.31
N SER A 44 -12.50 -19.93 3.89
CA SER A 44 -12.68 -21.39 3.83
C SER A 44 -11.87 -22.06 2.71
N THR A 45 -11.39 -21.25 1.77
CA THR A 45 -10.61 -21.68 0.60
C THR A 45 -9.32 -20.87 0.58
N SER A 46 -8.19 -21.55 0.75
CA SER A 46 -6.86 -20.94 0.63
C SER A 46 -6.61 -20.62 -0.85
N VAL A 47 -6.34 -19.35 -1.14
CA VAL A 47 -5.95 -18.87 -2.46
C VAL A 47 -4.43 -18.82 -2.54
N SER A 48 -3.91 -19.34 -3.64
CA SER A 48 -2.48 -19.22 -3.95
C SER A 48 -2.08 -17.77 -4.26
N VAL A 49 -0.95 -17.32 -3.70
CA VAL A 49 -0.30 -16.04 -4.08
C VAL A 49 -0.10 -15.94 -5.60
N ARG A 50 0.13 -17.09 -6.25
CA ARG A 50 0.33 -17.22 -7.69
C ARG A 50 -0.94 -16.91 -8.49
N THR A 51 -2.12 -17.03 -7.88
CA THR A 51 -3.42 -16.65 -8.48
C THR A 51 -3.80 -15.21 -8.11
N VAL A 52 -3.49 -14.75 -6.89
CA VAL A 52 -3.79 -13.38 -6.42
C VAL A 52 -3.08 -12.34 -7.29
N GLN A 53 -1.77 -12.46 -7.50
CA GLN A 53 -0.97 -11.42 -8.16
C GLN A 53 -1.41 -11.15 -9.62
N PRO A 54 -1.54 -12.17 -10.51
CA PRO A 54 -2.00 -11.93 -11.88
C PRO A 54 -3.44 -11.43 -11.94
N THR A 55 -4.32 -11.95 -11.08
CA THR A 55 -5.73 -11.53 -11.05
C THR A 55 -5.86 -10.07 -10.64
N VAL A 56 -5.13 -9.62 -9.62
CA VAL A 56 -5.14 -8.23 -9.17
C VAL A 56 -4.51 -7.28 -10.19
N ASN A 57 -3.41 -7.72 -10.84
CA ASN A 57 -2.80 -6.98 -11.94
C ASN A 57 -3.76 -6.83 -13.14
N ASN A 58 -4.46 -7.90 -13.53
CA ASN A 58 -5.46 -7.88 -14.61
C ASN A 58 -6.67 -6.99 -14.27
N MET A 59 -6.96 -6.77 -12.98
CA MET A 59 -7.94 -5.79 -12.51
C MET A 59 -7.40 -4.33 -12.49
N GLY A 60 -6.22 -4.08 -13.04
CA GLY A 60 -5.61 -2.75 -13.12
C GLY A 60 -5.03 -2.23 -11.80
N SER A 61 -4.76 -3.11 -10.84
CA SER A 61 -4.17 -2.76 -9.54
C SER A 61 -2.77 -3.35 -9.38
N GLN A 62 -1.84 -2.58 -8.84
CA GLN A 62 -0.45 -2.99 -8.64
C GLN A 62 -0.05 -2.85 -7.18
N SER A 63 0.75 -3.79 -6.69
CA SER A 63 1.35 -3.73 -5.35
C SER A 63 2.40 -2.60 -5.30
N ARG A 64 2.26 -1.65 -4.38
CA ARG A 64 3.14 -0.48 -4.23
C ARG A 64 3.52 -0.25 -2.77
N ARG A 65 4.75 0.20 -2.52
CA ARG A 65 5.18 0.62 -1.18
C ARG A 65 4.61 2.00 -0.86
N PRO A 66 3.99 2.22 0.31
CA PRO A 66 3.55 3.55 0.73
C PRO A 66 4.70 4.56 0.81
N THR A 67 4.42 5.80 0.44
CA THR A 67 5.35 6.93 0.52
C THR A 67 5.75 7.21 1.98
N ARG A 68 7.05 7.46 2.23
CA ARG A 68 7.59 7.82 3.56
C ARG A 68 7.12 9.19 4.04
N VAL A 69 6.99 10.11 3.10
CA VAL A 69 6.71 11.51 3.38
C VAL A 69 5.21 11.77 3.29
N PRO A 70 4.66 12.62 4.17
CA PRO A 70 3.28 13.07 4.04
C PRO A 70 3.11 13.82 2.71
N LEU A 71 1.98 13.57 2.05
CA LEU A 71 1.63 14.33 0.85
C LEU A 71 1.28 15.76 1.25
N LEU A 72 2.04 16.73 0.73
CA LEU A 72 1.80 18.14 1.01
C LEU A 72 0.61 18.66 0.22
N THR A 73 -0.36 19.25 0.92
CA THR A 73 -1.47 19.98 0.32
C THR A 73 -0.97 21.27 -0.34
N ALA A 74 -1.74 21.84 -1.26
CA ALA A 74 -1.39 23.13 -1.88
C ALA A 74 -1.16 24.23 -0.84
N ARG A 75 -1.97 24.25 0.23
CA ARG A 75 -1.82 25.16 1.37
C ARG A 75 -0.48 24.98 2.08
N HIS A 76 -0.08 23.74 2.38
CA HIS A 76 1.22 23.49 3.03
C HIS A 76 2.37 23.97 2.16
N LYS A 77 2.32 23.72 0.85
CA LYS A 77 3.35 24.19 -0.08
C LYS A 77 3.45 25.72 -0.11
N ALA A 78 2.32 26.42 -0.14
CA ALA A 78 2.30 27.88 -0.12
C ALA A 78 2.90 28.45 1.18
N LEU A 79 2.52 27.89 2.34
CA LEU A 79 3.05 28.31 3.65
C LEU A 79 4.55 28.06 3.79
N LEU A 80 5.02 26.87 3.38
CA LEU A 80 6.46 26.55 3.38
C LEU A 80 7.24 27.48 2.46
N LEU A 81 6.69 27.82 1.29
CA LEU A 81 7.32 28.75 0.36
C LEU A 81 7.37 30.18 0.93
N SER A 82 6.29 30.66 1.55
CA SER A 82 6.29 32.00 2.18
C SER A 82 7.28 32.06 3.33
N TRP A 83 7.33 31.01 4.16
CA TRP A 83 8.26 30.90 5.28
C TRP A 83 9.72 30.90 4.80
N ALA A 84 10.03 30.10 3.77
CA ALA A 84 11.36 30.07 3.17
C ALA A 84 11.78 31.42 2.58
N ARG A 85 10.85 32.16 1.96
CA ARG A 85 11.13 33.50 1.44
C ARG A 85 11.39 34.53 2.55
N GLN A 86 10.62 34.48 3.62
CA GLN A 86 10.79 35.38 4.77
C GLN A 86 12.13 35.20 5.47
N HIS A 87 12.66 33.97 5.47
CA HIS A 87 13.92 33.62 6.11
C HIS A 87 15.06 33.39 5.11
N TYR A 88 14.89 33.78 3.85
CA TYR A 88 15.89 33.57 2.80
C TYR A 88 17.21 34.32 3.08
N HIS A 89 17.12 35.48 3.73
CA HIS A 89 18.27 36.32 4.07
C HIS A 89 18.79 36.09 5.50
N TRP A 90 18.31 35.08 6.22
CA TRP A 90 18.76 34.81 7.58
C TRP A 90 20.22 34.34 7.61
N SER A 91 21.00 35.01 8.45
CA SER A 91 22.39 34.69 8.73
C SER A 91 22.51 33.52 9.72
N VAL A 92 23.72 32.97 9.86
CA VAL A 92 24.00 31.93 10.86
C VAL A 92 23.69 32.40 12.27
N ASP A 93 23.93 33.69 12.57
CA ASP A 93 23.62 34.25 13.87
C ASP A 93 22.11 34.36 14.11
N ASP A 94 21.32 34.68 13.08
CA ASP A 94 19.84 34.65 13.20
C ASP A 94 19.33 33.25 13.57
N TRP A 95 19.88 32.20 12.94
CA TRP A 95 19.51 30.81 13.26
C TRP A 95 19.87 30.38 14.69
N LYS A 96 20.93 30.94 15.30
CA LYS A 96 21.30 30.63 16.69
C LYS A 96 20.26 31.10 17.71
N HIS A 97 19.43 32.08 17.35
CA HIS A 97 18.37 32.58 18.22
C HIS A 97 17.09 31.74 18.12
N VAL A 98 17.04 30.73 17.24
CA VAL A 98 15.87 29.87 17.05
C VAL A 98 16.00 28.60 17.91
N ALA A 99 15.07 28.44 18.85
CA ALA A 99 14.92 27.20 19.61
C ALA A 99 13.90 26.27 18.93
N TRP A 100 14.32 25.06 18.58
CA TRP A 100 13.45 24.02 18.00
C TRP A 100 13.02 23.03 19.07
N SER A 101 11.74 22.63 19.05
CA SER A 101 11.21 21.55 19.86
C SER A 101 10.37 20.62 19.01
N ASP A 102 10.58 19.31 19.13
CA ASP A 102 9.75 18.29 18.50
C ASP A 102 9.58 17.11 19.46
N GLU A 103 8.46 16.40 19.34
CA GLU A 103 8.16 15.21 20.13
C GLU A 103 8.46 13.96 19.30
N SER A 104 9.43 13.17 19.75
CA SER A 104 9.73 11.87 19.14
C SER A 104 9.30 10.73 20.07
N ARG A 105 8.75 9.67 19.48
CA ARG A 105 8.40 8.45 20.22
C ARG A 105 9.57 7.46 20.15
N PRO A 106 10.24 7.14 21.26
CA PRO A 106 11.29 6.12 21.25
C PRO A 106 10.67 4.75 20.95
N GLN A 107 11.21 4.04 19.96
CA GLN A 107 10.74 2.72 19.58
C GLN A 107 11.83 1.67 19.84
N LEU A 108 11.56 0.75 20.77
CA LEU A 108 12.50 -0.30 21.19
C LEU A 108 12.77 -1.34 20.09
N TYR A 109 11.80 -1.56 19.21
CA TYR A 109 11.90 -2.47 18.06
C TYR A 109 11.33 -1.78 16.81
N ARG A 110 12.03 -1.87 15.68
CA ARG A 110 11.52 -1.32 14.41
C ARG A 110 10.43 -2.23 13.86
N THR A 111 9.17 -1.83 13.98
CA THR A 111 8.04 -2.42 13.23
C THR A 111 7.88 -1.77 11.85
N ASP A 112 8.97 -1.45 11.14
CA ASP A 112 8.93 -0.85 9.79
C ASP A 112 8.62 -1.90 8.70
N ALA A 113 7.74 -2.87 9.02
CA ALA A 113 7.20 -3.80 8.05
C ALA A 113 6.17 -3.05 7.20
N ARG A 114 6.66 -2.37 6.16
CA ARG A 114 5.82 -1.66 5.19
C ARG A 114 5.04 -2.67 4.38
N VAL A 115 3.84 -3.01 4.82
CA VAL A 115 2.95 -3.87 4.03
C VAL A 115 2.71 -3.19 2.69
N PRO A 116 3.03 -3.84 1.56
CA PRO A 116 2.69 -3.32 0.25
C PRO A 116 1.18 -3.10 0.16
N VAL A 117 0.80 -2.00 -0.47
CA VAL A 117 -0.60 -1.62 -0.66
C VAL A 117 -0.88 -1.73 -2.15
N TRP A 118 -1.94 -2.43 -2.51
CA TRP A 118 -2.47 -2.48 -3.86
C TRP A 118 -3.05 -1.11 -4.23
N ARG A 119 -2.73 -0.58 -5.41
CA ARG A 119 -3.29 0.70 -5.89
C ARG A 119 -3.67 0.56 -7.34
N ARG A 120 -4.83 1.11 -7.71
CA ARG A 120 -5.21 1.25 -9.11
C ARG A 120 -4.27 2.22 -9.80
N HIS A 121 -4.00 1.97 -11.07
CA HIS A 121 -3.40 2.99 -11.92
C HIS A 121 -4.40 4.15 -12.07
N HIS A 122 -3.92 5.38 -11.90
CA HIS A 122 -4.65 6.59 -12.29
C HIS A 122 -4.28 6.95 -13.72
#